data_AF-A0A1G6IZX7-F1
#
_entry.id   AF-A0A1G6IZX7-F1
#
_cell.length_a   1.000
_cell.length_b   1.000
_cell.length_c   1.000
_cell.angle_alpha   90.00
_cell.angle_beta   90.00
_cell.angle_gamma   90.00
#
_symmetry.space_group_name_H-M   'P 1'
#
loop_
_entity.id
_entity.type
_entity.pdbx_description
1 polymer ?
#
loop_
_entity_poly.entity_id
_entity_poly.type
_entity_poly.pdbx_seq_one_letter_code
_entity_poly.pdbx_strand_id
1 'polypeptide(L)'
;TNGMVERANGTIKNNTIKRTEYNNKDEMQKGLIEFLMYYILYRRHGGLRKELNVKTPFQAIEKWFEIKPEIFLQEPDEFKNKVLSLKYINQTSCHKQSCET
;
A
#
# COMPACT_ATOMS: atom_id res chain seq x y z
N THR A 1 -10.47 -10.92 -15.31
CA THR A 1 -9.13 -11.04 -15.94
C THR A 1 -8.05 -10.80 -14.92
N ASN A 2 -7.02 -11.67 -14.86
CA ASN A 2 -5.89 -11.53 -13.92
C ASN A 2 -4.99 -10.31 -14.18
N GLY A 3 -5.18 -9.62 -15.31
CA GLY A 3 -4.32 -8.50 -15.72
C GLY A 3 -4.25 -7.32 -14.73
N MET A 4 -5.28 -7.07 -13.90
CA MET A 4 -5.17 -6.05 -12.84
C MET A 4 -4.20 -6.47 -11.74
N VAL A 5 -4.29 -7.73 -11.30
CA VAL A 5 -3.42 -8.32 -10.28
C VAL A 5 -1.99 -8.42 -10.80
N GLU A 6 -1.80 -8.84 -12.04
CA GLU A 6 -0.48 -8.92 -12.68
C GLU A 6 0.21 -7.54 -12.77
N ARG A 7 -0.53 -6.50 -13.16
CA ARG A 7 -0.01 -5.12 -13.20
C ARG A 7 0.33 -4.59 -11.81
N ALA A 8 -0.51 -4.88 -10.81
CA ALA A 8 -0.24 -4.50 -9.43
C ALA A 8 1.02 -5.21 -8.89
N ASN A 9 1.13 -6.52 -9.12
CA ASN A 9 2.30 -7.30 -8.75
C ASN A 9 3.58 -6.81 -9.45
N GLY A 10 3.51 -6.54 -10.76
CA GLY A 10 4.62 -5.96 -11.51
C GLY A 10 5.04 -4.60 -10.94
N THR A 11 4.05 -3.78 -10.56
CA THR A 11 4.28 -2.48 -9.93
C THR A 11 5.01 -2.60 -8.60
N ILE A 12 4.59 -3.51 -7.72
CA ILE A 12 5.26 -3.77 -6.44
C ILE A 12 6.69 -4.25 -6.70
N LYS A 13 6.86 -5.28 -7.54
CA LYS A 13 8.18 -5.89 -7.80
C LYS A 13 9.17 -4.88 -8.37
N ASN A 14 8.76 -4.08 -9.36
CA ASN A 14 9.63 -3.11 -10.03
C ASN A 14 10.05 -1.95 -9.12
N ASN A 15 9.28 -1.63 -8.08
CA ASN A 15 9.59 -0.54 -7.15
C ASN A 15 10.23 -1.01 -5.84
N THR A 16 10.39 -2.33 -5.64
CA THR A 16 10.93 -2.92 -4.41
C THR A 16 12.03 -3.92 -4.75
N ILE A 17 11.73 -5.22 -4.80
CA ILE A 17 12.68 -6.32 -4.93
C ILE A 17 13.57 -6.27 -6.19
N LYS A 18 13.16 -5.59 -7.27
CA LYS A 18 13.99 -5.41 -8.47
C LYS A 18 14.85 -4.15 -8.45
N ARG A 19 14.59 -3.23 -7.53
CA ARG A 19 15.27 -1.94 -7.42
C ARG A 19 16.27 -1.90 -6.28
N THR A 20 16.01 -2.65 -5.22
CA THR A 20 16.78 -2.65 -3.99
C THR A 20 17.10 -4.08 -3.60
N GLU A 21 18.37 -4.33 -3.28
CA GLU A 21 18.79 -5.57 -2.63
C GLU A 21 18.56 -5.44 -1.13
N TYR A 22 18.05 -6.51 -0.53
CA TYR A 22 17.76 -6.57 0.91
C TYR A 22 18.62 -7.67 1.53
N ASN A 23 19.27 -7.38 2.66
CA ASN A 23 20.17 -8.34 3.29
C ASN A 23 19.43 -9.43 4.04
N ASN A 24 18.18 -9.16 4.44
CA ASN A 24 17.35 -10.07 5.21
C ASN A 24 15.85 -9.79 4.98
N LYS A 25 15.02 -10.69 5.50
CA LYS A 25 13.55 -10.62 5.40
C LYS A 25 12.99 -9.34 6.01
N ASP A 26 13.58 -8.82 7.08
CA ASP A 26 13.05 -7.68 7.82
C ASP A 26 13.26 -6.38 7.06
N GLU A 27 14.44 -6.22 6.46
CA GLU A 27 14.72 -5.14 5.52
C GLU A 27 13.79 -5.16 4.32
N MET A 28 13.54 -6.36 3.75
CA MET A 28 12.58 -6.51 2.65
C MET A 28 11.17 -6.12 3.09
N GLN A 29 10.71 -6.58 4.25
CA GLN A 29 9.39 -6.26 4.78
C GLN A 29 9.24 -4.75 5.02
N LYS A 30 10.26 -4.10 5.58
CA LYS A 30 10.29 -2.65 5.75
C LYS A 30 10.19 -1.93 4.40
N GLY A 31 10.99 -2.33 3.41
CA GLY A 31 10.96 -1.73 2.08
C GLY A 31 9.61 -1.90 1.37
N LEU A 32 8.98 -3.06 1.50
CA LEU A 32 7.63 -3.32 0.97
C LEU A 32 6.59 -2.40 1.61
N ILE A 33 6.66 -2.19 2.92
CA ILE A 33 5.69 -1.37 3.66
C ILE A 33 5.88 0.11 3.39
N GLU A 34 7.12 0.58 3.32
CA GLU A 34 7.42 1.94 2.86
C GLU A 34 6.87 2.19 1.46
N PHE A 35 7.03 1.22 0.54
CA PHE A 35 6.45 1.32 -0.78
C PHE A 35 4.92 1.34 -0.77
N LEU A 36 4.25 0.49 0.03
CA LEU A 36 2.80 0.46 0.13
C LEU A 36 2.23 1.78 0.67
N MET A 37 2.85 2.34 1.71
CA MET A 37 2.49 3.65 2.25
C MET A 37 2.64 4.74 1.19
N TYR A 38 3.77 4.74 0.47
CA TYR A 38 3.99 5.66 -0.64
C TYR A 38 2.94 5.50 -1.75
N TYR A 39 2.63 4.26 -2.12
CA TYR A 39 1.66 3.93 -3.14
C TYR A 39 0.28 4.48 -2.80
N ILE A 40 -0.19 4.25 -1.58
CA ILE A 40 -1.53 4.67 -1.15
C ILE A 40 -1.62 6.20 -1.05
N LEU A 41 -0.66 6.83 -0.37
CA LEU A 41 -0.77 8.23 0.04
C LEU A 41 -0.31 9.22 -1.04
N TYR A 42 0.72 8.87 -1.83
CA TYR A 42 1.45 9.86 -2.64
C TYR A 42 1.55 9.49 -4.12
N ARG A 43 1.53 8.21 -4.47
CA ARG A 43 1.67 7.79 -5.86
C ARG A 43 0.51 8.29 -6.69
N ARG A 44 0.84 8.93 -7.81
CA ARG A 44 -0.17 9.41 -8.75
C ARG A 44 -0.66 8.29 -9.66
N HIS A 45 -1.97 8.24 -9.89
CA HIS A 45 -2.58 7.27 -10.78
C HIS A 45 -3.32 7.97 -11.94
N GLY A 46 -2.80 7.80 -13.16
CA GLY A 46 -3.38 8.45 -14.35
C GLY A 46 -4.83 8.06 -14.62
N GLY A 47 -5.20 6.80 -14.35
CA GLY A 47 -6.58 6.33 -14.48
C GLY A 47 -7.55 7.01 -13.51
N LEU A 48 -7.12 7.23 -12.26
CA LEU A 48 -7.98 7.88 -11.25
C LEU A 48 -8.28 9.34 -11.61
N ARG A 49 -7.31 10.02 -12.23
CA ARG A 49 -7.52 11.39 -12.72
C ARG A 49 -8.57 11.45 -13.82
N LYS A 50 -8.63 10.44 -14.70
CA LYS A 50 -9.60 10.39 -15.80
C LYS A 50 -11.00 10.04 -15.30
N GLU A 51 -11.10 9.12 -14.36
CA GLU A 51 -12.38 8.56 -13.91
C GLU A 51 -13.01 9.35 -12.75
N LEU A 52 -12.22 9.77 -11.77
CA LEU A 52 -12.68 10.39 -10.52
C LEU A 52 -12.14 11.82 -10.30
N ASN A 53 -11.31 12.34 -11.21
CA ASN A 53 -10.61 13.62 -11.08
C ASN A 53 -9.73 13.74 -9.81
N VAL A 54 -9.24 12.61 -9.30
CA VAL A 54 -8.32 12.55 -8.16
C VAL A 54 -6.94 12.09 -8.58
N LYS A 55 -5.93 12.37 -7.76
CA LYS A 55 -4.52 12.11 -8.14
C LYS A 55 -3.97 10.86 -7.48
N THR A 56 -4.35 10.55 -6.24
CA THR A 56 -3.79 9.42 -5.47
C THR A 56 -4.85 8.38 -5.12
N PRO A 57 -4.46 7.13 -4.82
CA PRO A 57 -5.39 6.11 -4.32
C PRO A 57 -6.13 6.56 -3.06
N PHE A 58 -5.45 7.24 -2.13
CA PHE A 58 -6.10 7.77 -0.93
C PHE A 58 -7.19 8.79 -1.25
N GLN A 59 -6.95 9.71 -2.19
CA GLN A 59 -8.00 10.65 -2.62
C GLN A 59 -9.18 9.96 -3.29
N ALA A 60 -8.97 8.81 -3.94
CA ALA A 60 -10.08 8.01 -4.44
C ALA A 60 -10.90 7.41 -3.29
N ILE A 61 -10.26 7.00 -2.20
CA ILE A 61 -10.97 6.54 -0.98
C ILE A 61 -11.81 7.68 -0.40
N GLU A 62 -11.23 8.87 -0.22
CA GLU A 62 -11.98 10.06 0.24
C GLU A 62 -13.20 10.33 -0.66
N LYS A 63 -12.99 10.32 -1.98
CA LYS A 63 -14.07 10.56 -2.94
C LYS A 63 -15.17 9.50 -2.90
N TRP A 64 -14.80 8.22 -2.76
CA TRP A 64 -15.78 7.14 -2.65
C TRP A 64 -16.53 7.19 -1.32
N PHE A 65 -15.87 7.59 -0.24
CA PHE A 65 -16.52 7.78 1.05
C PHE A 65 -17.55 8.91 1.01
N GLU A 66 -17.29 10.02 0.29
CA GLU A 66 -18.28 11.07 0.05
C GLU A 66 -19.53 10.55 -0.70
N ILE A 67 -19.33 9.64 -1.67
CA ILE A 67 -20.40 9.13 -2.54
C ILE A 67 -21.22 8.06 -1.83
N LYS A 68 -20.55 7.16 -1.10
CA LYS A 68 -21.16 5.95 -0.56
C LYS A 68 -20.47 5.52 0.75
N PRO A 69 -20.64 6.27 1.86
CA PRO A 69 -19.93 6.01 3.10
C PRO A 69 -20.26 4.64 3.71
N GLU A 70 -21.45 4.10 3.44
CA GLU A 70 -21.94 2.84 4.02
C GLU A 70 -21.18 1.58 3.59
N ILE A 71 -20.34 1.66 2.54
CA ILE A 71 -19.48 0.52 2.15
C ILE A 71 -18.19 0.46 2.96
N PHE A 72 -17.91 1.47 3.79
CA PHE A 72 -16.70 1.59 4.57
C PHE A 72 -16.98 1.27 6.05
N LEU A 73 -16.06 0.53 6.67
CA LEU A 73 -16.12 0.17 8.09
C LEU A 73 -15.48 1.23 9.00
N GLN A 74 -14.78 2.21 8.43
CA GLN A 74 -14.02 3.22 9.14
C GLN A 74 -13.88 4.47 8.27
N GLU A 75 -13.60 5.61 8.89
CA GLU A 75 -13.42 6.86 8.17
C GLU A 75 -12.06 6.91 7.44
N PRO A 76 -11.95 7.67 6.34
CA PRO A 76 -10.70 7.83 5.60
C PRO A 76 -9.54 8.33 6.47
N ASP A 77 -9.78 9.24 7.41
CA ASP A 77 -8.75 9.78 8.29
C ASP A 77 -8.23 8.74 9.29
N GLU A 78 -9.12 7.90 9.84
CA GLU A 78 -8.73 6.77 10.68
C GLU A 78 -7.86 5.77 9.89
N PHE A 79 -8.26 5.47 8.65
CA PHE A 79 -7.47 4.63 7.77
C PHE A 79 -6.09 5.23 7.48
N LYS A 80 -6.03 6.53 7.17
CA LYS A 80 -4.78 7.25 6.91
C LYS A 80 -3.83 7.18 8.11
N ASN A 81 -4.34 7.37 9.31
CA ASN A 81 -3.56 7.26 10.55
C ASN A 81 -3.02 5.84 10.74
N LYS A 82 -3.81 4.81 10.45
CA LYS A 82 -3.35 3.42 10.44
C LYS A 82 -2.23 3.20 9.43
N VAL A 83 -2.37 3.69 8.19
CA VAL A 83 -1.31 3.61 7.17
C VAL A 83 -0.04 4.29 7.65
N LEU A 84 -0.12 5.49 8.23
CA LEU A 84 1.04 6.21 8.78
C LEU A 84 1.70 5.46 9.94
N SER A 85 0.92 4.77 10.77
CA SER A 85 1.43 3.98 11.90
C SER A 85 2.19 2.71 11.50
N LEU A 86 2.03 2.21 10.26
CA LEU A 86 2.71 1.00 9.78
C LEU A 86 4.24 1.09 9.85
N LYS A 87 4.81 2.30 9.79
CA LYS A 87 6.25 2.53 10.00
C LYS A 87 6.76 2.08 11.36
N TYR A 88 5.91 2.15 12.39
CA TYR A 88 6.30 1.85 13.77
C TYR A 88 6.05 0.38 14.12
N ILE A 89 5.00 -0.24 13.60
CA ILE A 89 4.62 -1.64 13.89
C ILE A 89 5.68 -2.65 13.41
N ASN A 90 6.35 -2.37 12.30
CA ASN A 90 7.37 -3.26 11.74
C ASN A 90 8.73 -3.20 12.44
N GLN A 91 8.92 -2.26 13.36
CA GLN A 91 10.11 -2.24 14.21
C GLN A 91 9.98 -3.23 15.38
N THR A 92 8.75 -3.62 15.74
CA THR A 92 8.45 -4.39 16.95
C THR A 92 8.08 -5.86 16.72
N SER A 93 7.72 -6.26 15.49
CA SER A 93 7.12 -7.58 15.22
C SER A 93 7.83 -8.35 14.09
N CYS A 94 9.11 -8.67 14.26
CA CYS A 94 9.68 -9.82 13.57
C CYS A 94 9.67 -11.03 14.52
N HIS A 95 8.53 -11.71 14.60
CA HIS A 95 8.52 -13.08 15.11
C HIS A 95 9.06 -13.99 14.01
N LYS A 96 10.23 -14.60 14.29
CA LYS A 96 10.84 -15.63 13.46
C LYS A 96 9.85 -16.78 13.31
N GLN A 97 9.23 -16.88 12.15
CA GLN A 97 8.50 -18.09 11.78
C GLN A 97 9.56 -19.19 11.62
N SER A 98 9.50 -20.24 12.44
CA SER A 98 10.38 -21.39 12.27
C SER A 98 10.08 -22.03 10.93
N CYS A 99 11.06 -22.07 10.03
CA CYS A 99 10.96 -22.90 8.84
C CYS A 99 10.93 -24.36 9.30
N GLU A 100 9.84 -25.08 9.05
CA GLU A 100 9.85 -26.54 9.12
C GLU A 100 10.68 -27.08 7.94
N THR A 101 11.50 -28.08 8.24
CA THR A 101 12.53 -28.67 7.35
C THR A 101 11.94 -29.73 6.45
#